data_AF-A0A0F9V525-F1
#
_entry.id   AF-A0A0F9V525-F1
#
_cell.length_a   1.000
_cell.length_b   1.000
_cell.length_c   1.000
_cell.angle_alpha   90.00
_cell.angle_beta   90.00
_cell.angle_gamma   90.00
#
_symmetry.space_group_name_H-M   'P 1'
#
loop_
_entity.id
_entity.type
_entity.pdbx_description
1 polymer ?
#
loop_
_entity_poly.entity_id
_entity_poly.type
_entity_poly.pdbx_seq_one_letter_code
_entity_poly.pdbx_strand_id
1 'polypeptide(L)'
;MIKINWTKIGIIIAGVLLAVLVVFNVKQCNDNDNLQSQLVEMKQLQDGIVRSQAKYASKEDIEKLAKDIDLNLAAIEDDLEGFNAKVQGISVLLAQSIGRDQTDVPSTSTRPKPVDVPTPFICPGTGEPCEDSYGHLTNAQLLALSELFPDGLEVPIGDVTFESWKENPWTTLQHPRDYHVTTVLGQDEDGRHYTYHKFEIGVAGERHTVPITNSEFIEEYPEPSFHWWNPRVGIGVYGGVGFNTSPLPDESVVLGAVSPTVSFSPFSYGKTKVKPDWVFARVGVGYDLVQRSVSFSIAPAMLNLGTEIDFVQSTYIGPVVGADTDGNVSVGMGLTTDF
;
A
#
# COMPACT_ATOMS: atom_id res chain seq x y z
N MET A 1 -6.78 -30.74 -59.44
CA MET A 1 -7.08 -30.87 -57.99
C MET A 1 -5.74 -30.88 -57.26
N ILE A 2 -5.35 -29.77 -56.64
CA ILE A 2 -4.04 -29.63 -55.99
C ILE A 2 -4.16 -30.22 -54.58
N LYS A 3 -3.45 -31.32 -54.30
CA LYS A 3 -3.37 -31.89 -52.94
C LYS A 3 -2.44 -31.00 -52.10
N ILE A 4 -3.04 -30.16 -51.26
CA ILE A 4 -2.31 -29.36 -50.27
C ILE A 4 -1.82 -30.30 -49.18
N ASN A 5 -0.51 -30.28 -48.93
CA ASN A 5 0.14 -31.15 -47.97
C ASN A 5 0.17 -30.50 -46.58
N TRP A 6 -0.85 -30.77 -45.77
CA TRP A 6 -1.08 -30.17 -44.45
C TRP A 6 0.07 -30.36 -43.46
N THR A 7 0.86 -31.44 -43.58
CA THR A 7 2.04 -31.64 -42.72
C THR A 7 3.16 -30.63 -43.00
N LYS A 8 3.32 -30.19 -44.26
CA LYS A 8 4.28 -29.13 -44.60
C LYS A 8 3.86 -27.77 -44.05
N ILE A 9 2.55 -27.49 -44.01
CA ILE A 9 2.00 -26.26 -43.44
C ILE A 9 2.19 -26.25 -41.92
N GLY A 10 1.94 -27.36 -41.23
CA GLY A 10 2.15 -27.49 -39.79
C GLY A 10 3.59 -27.22 -39.35
N ILE A 11 4.58 -27.74 -40.11
CA ILE A 11 6.01 -27.52 -39.80
C ILE A 11 6.40 -26.05 -39.98
N ILE A 12 5.87 -25.37 -41.00
CA ILE A 12 6.13 -23.94 -41.23
C ILE A 12 5.54 -23.09 -40.10
N ILE A 13 4.31 -23.38 -39.67
CA ILE A 13 3.66 -22.65 -38.57
C ILE A 13 4.42 -22.86 -37.25
N ALA A 14 4.85 -24.09 -36.95
CA ALA A 14 5.65 -24.39 -35.76
C ALA A 14 7.01 -23.66 -35.77
N GLY A 15 7.67 -23.60 -36.93
CA GLY A 15 8.94 -22.86 -37.08
C GLY A 15 8.78 -21.35 -36.86
N VAL A 16 7.71 -20.74 -37.38
CA VAL A 16 7.42 -19.32 -37.16
C VAL A 16 7.10 -19.03 -35.70
N LEU A 17 6.30 -19.86 -35.03
CA LEU A 17 6.01 -19.73 -33.60
C LEU A 17 7.28 -19.79 -32.75
N LEU A 18 8.20 -20.70 -33.05
CA LEU A 18 9.44 -20.86 -32.31
C LEU A 18 10.40 -19.68 -32.52
N ALA A 19 10.47 -19.14 -33.73
CA ALA A 19 11.24 -17.93 -34.04
C ALA A 19 10.68 -16.69 -33.31
N VAL A 20 9.36 -16.54 -33.25
CA VAL A 20 8.70 -15.46 -32.48
C VAL A 20 9.01 -15.61 -30.99
N LEU A 21 8.97 -16.84 -30.45
CA LEU A 21 9.26 -17.13 -29.05
C LEU A 21 10.72 -16.80 -28.69
N VAL A 22 11.67 -17.11 -29.56
CA VAL A 22 13.09 -16.77 -29.37
C VAL A 22 13.33 -15.26 -29.44
N VAL A 23 12.78 -14.56 -30.44
CA VAL A 23 12.90 -13.10 -30.54
C VAL A 23 12.25 -12.40 -29.34
N PHE A 24 11.13 -12.92 -28.84
CA PHE A 24 10.45 -12.40 -27.65
C PHE A 24 11.32 -12.57 -26.39
N ASN A 25 11.95 -13.73 -26.18
CA ASN A 25 12.86 -13.96 -25.06
C ASN A 25 14.13 -13.10 -25.14
N VAL A 26 14.71 -12.92 -26.33
CA VAL A 26 15.91 -12.09 -26.53
C VAL A 26 15.59 -10.61 -26.29
N LYS A 27 14.43 -10.12 -26.75
CA LYS A 27 14.00 -8.75 -26.48
C LYS A 27 13.75 -8.51 -24.99
N GLN A 28 13.14 -9.49 -24.31
CA GLN A 28 12.92 -9.45 -22.86
C GLN A 28 14.23 -9.43 -22.06
N CYS A 29 15.30 -10.07 -22.56
CA CYS A 29 16.63 -9.97 -21.94
C CYS A 29 17.31 -8.62 -22.15
N ASN A 30 17.13 -7.98 -23.32
CA ASN A 30 17.80 -6.70 -23.62
C ASN A 30 17.14 -5.51 -22.89
N ASP A 31 15.84 -5.62 -22.57
CA ASP A 31 15.14 -4.63 -21.74
C ASP A 31 15.61 -4.65 -20.27
N ASN A 32 16.31 -5.70 -19.81
CA ASN A 32 16.83 -5.80 -18.44
C ASN A 32 17.98 -4.83 -18.14
N ASP A 33 18.81 -4.47 -19.13
CA ASP A 33 19.94 -3.55 -18.91
C ASP A 33 19.48 -2.09 -18.80
N ASN A 34 18.42 -1.72 -19.53
CA ASN A 34 17.74 -0.43 -19.35
C ASN A 34 16.89 -0.39 -18.07
N LEU A 35 16.37 -1.53 -17.62
CA LEU A 35 15.75 -1.65 -16.30
C LEU A 35 16.78 -1.44 -15.18
N GLN A 36 18.03 -1.87 -15.34
CA GLN A 36 19.07 -1.67 -14.32
C GLN A 36 19.46 -0.19 -14.14
N SER A 37 19.56 0.58 -15.23
CA SER A 37 19.84 2.03 -15.12
C SER A 37 18.65 2.79 -14.52
N GLN A 38 17.42 2.44 -14.89
CA GLN A 38 16.21 2.97 -14.26
C GLN A 38 16.05 2.54 -12.79
N LEU A 39 16.52 1.34 -12.42
CA LEU A 39 16.56 0.85 -11.04
C LEU A 39 17.58 1.61 -10.18
N VAL A 40 18.67 2.13 -10.74
CA VAL A 40 19.66 2.94 -10.03
C VAL A 40 19.13 4.35 -9.75
N GLU A 41 18.47 4.99 -10.73
CA GLU A 41 17.79 6.28 -10.52
C GLU A 41 16.57 6.13 -9.59
N MET A 42 15.82 5.03 -9.69
CA MET A 42 14.79 4.68 -8.71
C MET A 42 15.37 4.41 -7.33
N LYS A 43 16.55 3.79 -7.20
CA LYS A 43 17.22 3.59 -5.90
C LYS A 43 17.60 4.91 -5.24
N GLN A 44 18.09 5.88 -6.00
CA GLN A 44 18.41 7.21 -5.47
C GLN A 44 17.15 8.01 -5.10
N LEU A 45 16.03 7.82 -5.80
CA LEU A 45 14.70 8.30 -5.37
C LEU A 45 14.13 7.52 -4.18
N GLN A 46 14.45 6.23 -4.05
CA GLN A 46 14.03 5.32 -2.98
C GLN A 46 14.85 5.51 -1.70
N ASP A 47 16.08 6.02 -1.77
CA ASP A 47 16.84 6.43 -0.59
C ASP A 47 16.31 7.76 -0.01
N GLY A 48 15.60 8.57 -0.83
CA GLY A 48 14.83 9.74 -0.37
C GLY A 48 13.39 9.42 0.05
N ILE A 49 12.84 8.30 -0.42
CA ILE A 49 11.51 7.78 -0.06
C ILE A 49 11.74 6.40 0.55
N VAL A 50 11.96 6.33 1.86
CA VAL A 50 11.96 5.05 2.60
C VAL A 50 10.61 4.38 2.35
N ARG A 51 10.55 3.51 1.33
CA ARG A 51 9.33 2.77 1.00
C ARG A 51 9.00 1.93 2.23
N SER A 52 7.83 2.18 2.82
CA SER A 52 7.29 1.30 3.84
C SER A 52 7.33 -0.12 3.28
N GLN A 53 8.11 -1.00 3.91
CA GLN A 53 8.11 -2.41 3.52
C GLN A 53 6.76 -2.98 3.93
N ALA A 54 5.80 -2.94 3.00
CA ALA A 54 4.48 -3.52 3.22
C ALA A 54 4.65 -5.04 3.31
N LYS A 55 4.48 -5.59 4.52
CA LYS A 55 4.47 -7.01 4.77
C LYS A 55 3.07 -7.39 5.24
N TYR A 56 2.51 -8.45 4.67
CA TYR A 56 1.29 -9.05 5.23
C TYR A 56 1.59 -9.56 6.65
N ALA A 57 0.78 -9.12 7.60
CA ALA A 57 0.88 -9.44 9.02
C ALA A 57 -0.46 -10.04 9.49
N SER A 58 -0.42 -10.99 10.41
CA SER A 58 -1.66 -11.46 11.04
C SER A 58 -2.21 -10.43 12.03
N LYS A 59 -3.43 -10.63 12.53
CA LYS A 59 -4.00 -9.77 13.58
C LYS A 59 -3.10 -9.77 14.83
N GLU A 60 -2.59 -10.95 15.21
CA GLU A 60 -1.67 -11.09 16.35
C GLU A 60 -0.34 -10.35 16.12
N ASP A 61 0.17 -10.35 14.89
CA ASP A 61 1.38 -9.59 14.55
C ASP A 61 1.14 -8.07 14.68
N ILE A 62 -0.04 -7.59 14.27
CA ILE A 62 -0.47 -6.19 14.41
C ILE A 62 -0.60 -5.81 15.88
N GLU A 63 -1.29 -6.62 16.69
CA GLU A 63 -1.44 -6.41 18.13
C GLU A 63 -0.08 -6.42 18.85
N LYS A 64 0.80 -7.34 18.47
CA LYS A 64 2.15 -7.41 19.01
C LYS A 64 2.96 -6.16 18.65
N LEU A 65 2.91 -5.72 17.39
CA LEU A 65 3.59 -4.50 16.97
C LEU A 65 3.05 -3.28 17.73
N ALA A 66 1.74 -3.15 17.87
CA ALA A 66 1.11 -2.08 18.64
C ALA A 66 1.61 -2.07 20.10
N LYS A 67 1.73 -3.24 20.73
CA LYS A 67 2.27 -3.37 22.08
C LYS A 67 3.76 -3.02 22.15
N ASP A 68 4.56 -3.47 21.18
CA ASP A 68 6.00 -3.21 21.14
C ASP A 68 6.32 -1.71 20.99
N ILE A 69 5.42 -0.92 20.39
CA ILE A 69 5.56 0.53 20.23
C ILE A 69 4.77 1.35 21.26
N ASP A 70 4.13 0.72 22.25
CA ASP A 70 3.28 1.38 23.26
C ASP A 70 2.13 2.19 22.66
N LEU A 71 1.49 1.61 21.63
CA LEU A 71 0.27 2.14 21.02
C LEU A 71 -0.96 1.57 21.74
N ASN A 72 -1.85 2.45 22.23
CA ASN A 72 -3.14 2.04 22.79
C ASN A 72 -4.11 1.66 21.67
N LEU A 73 -3.96 0.44 21.15
CA LEU A 73 -4.76 -0.06 20.03
C LEU A 73 -6.26 -0.09 20.37
N ALA A 74 -6.63 -0.38 21.63
CA ALA A 74 -8.02 -0.44 22.05
C ALA A 74 -8.75 0.91 21.91
N ALA A 75 -8.10 2.02 22.27
CA ALA A 75 -8.68 3.34 22.09
C ALA A 75 -8.87 3.69 20.60
N ILE A 76 -7.95 3.25 19.74
CA ILE A 76 -8.05 3.46 18.29
C ILE A 76 -9.15 2.57 17.70
N GLU A 77 -9.27 1.33 18.17
CA GLU A 77 -10.35 0.43 17.77
C GLU A 77 -11.72 1.00 18.18
N ASP A 78 -11.87 1.50 19.41
CA ASP A 78 -13.11 2.15 19.89
C ASP A 78 -13.48 3.37 19.02
N ASP A 79 -12.50 4.21 18.65
CA ASP A 79 -12.71 5.35 17.74
C ASP A 79 -13.12 4.89 16.33
N LEU A 80 -12.52 3.80 15.83
CA LEU A 80 -12.82 3.23 14.51
C LEU A 80 -14.17 2.50 14.47
N GLU A 81 -14.62 1.92 15.58
CA GLU A 81 -15.96 1.33 15.70
C GLU A 81 -17.07 2.36 15.43
N GLY A 82 -16.85 3.63 15.80
CA GLY A 82 -17.75 4.73 15.44
C GLY A 82 -17.95 4.92 13.93
N PHE A 83 -17.03 4.41 13.11
CA PHE A 83 -17.07 4.43 11.65
C PHE A 83 -17.34 3.06 11.02
N ASN A 84 -17.67 2.03 11.82
CA ASN A 84 -17.72 0.64 11.39
C ASN A 84 -16.42 0.17 10.70
N ALA A 85 -15.27 0.74 11.09
CA ALA A 85 -13.97 0.44 10.52
C ALA A 85 -13.18 -0.54 11.39
N LYS A 86 -12.31 -1.32 10.75
CA LYS A 86 -11.39 -2.26 11.40
C LYS A 86 -9.96 -1.94 11.04
N VAL A 87 -9.04 -2.13 11.98
CA VAL A 87 -7.61 -1.95 11.74
C VAL A 87 -7.12 -2.96 10.69
N GLN A 88 -6.56 -2.46 9.59
CA GLN A 88 -5.97 -3.25 8.51
C GLN A 88 -4.44 -3.26 8.55
N GLY A 89 -3.82 -2.24 9.14
CA GLY A 89 -2.37 -2.18 9.20
C GLY A 89 -1.84 -1.07 10.09
N ILE A 90 -0.58 -1.24 10.49
CA ILE A 90 0.19 -0.24 11.23
C ILE A 90 1.49 -0.01 10.49
N SER A 91 1.81 1.26 10.22
CA SER A 91 3.08 1.70 9.67
C SER A 91 3.81 2.53 10.70
N VAL A 92 5.08 2.22 10.93
CA VAL A 92 5.93 2.97 11.87
C VAL A 92 7.10 3.52 11.07
N LEU A 93 7.30 4.83 11.16
CA LEU A 93 8.46 5.53 10.63
C LEU A 93 9.30 6.01 11.79
N LEU A 94 10.60 5.74 11.74
CA LEU A 94 11.58 6.24 12.67
C LEU A 94 12.61 7.06 11.89
N ALA A 95 12.76 8.32 12.25
CA ALA A 95 13.86 9.17 11.79
C ALA A 95 14.71 9.56 13.00
N GLN A 96 16.03 9.60 12.86
CA GLN A 96 16.93 9.93 13.97
C GLN A 96 17.79 11.14 13.62
N SER A 97 17.86 12.11 14.52
CA SER A 97 18.87 13.17 14.44
C SER A 97 20.07 12.83 15.32
N ILE A 98 21.26 13.07 14.79
CA ILE A 98 22.50 12.95 15.55
C ILE A 98 22.59 14.08 16.59
N GLY A 99 22.91 13.69 17.82
CA GLY A 99 23.34 14.65 18.85
C GLY A 99 24.71 15.23 18.50
N ARG A 100 25.02 16.38 19.09
CA ARG A 100 26.32 17.02 18.98
C ARG A 100 26.75 17.54 20.34
N ASP A 101 27.99 17.28 20.70
CA ASP A 101 28.62 17.86 21.87
C ASP A 101 29.83 18.63 21.36
N GLN A 102 29.83 19.94 21.61
CA GLN A 102 30.93 20.82 21.22
C GLN A 102 31.36 21.63 22.44
N THR A 103 32.59 21.41 22.88
CA THR A 103 33.22 22.18 23.95
C THR A 103 34.16 23.23 23.36
N ASP A 104 34.37 24.32 24.09
CA ASP A 104 35.34 25.37 23.74
C ASP A 104 35.14 25.90 22.31
N VAL A 105 33.88 26.20 21.95
CA VAL A 105 33.50 26.78 20.66
C VAL A 105 33.75 28.29 20.66
N PRO A 106 34.48 28.83 19.67
CA PRO A 106 34.72 30.26 19.57
C PRO A 106 33.43 31.01 19.21
N SER A 107 33.33 32.25 19.68
CA SER A 107 32.26 33.15 19.22
C SER A 107 32.45 33.47 17.73
N THR A 108 31.42 33.25 16.90
CA THR A 108 31.46 33.57 15.46
C THR A 108 31.55 35.07 15.19
N SER A 109 31.01 35.88 16.08
CA SER A 109 31.22 37.32 16.10
C SER A 109 31.14 37.84 17.53
N THR A 110 31.95 38.84 17.84
CA THR A 110 31.81 39.66 19.05
C THR A 110 31.60 41.09 18.57
N ARG A 111 30.60 41.78 19.10
CA ARG A 111 30.50 43.22 18.89
C ARG A 111 31.34 43.88 19.98
N PRO A 112 32.51 44.48 19.65
CA PRO A 112 33.23 45.24 20.66
C PRO A 112 32.30 46.31 21.22
N LYS A 113 32.28 46.46 22.55
CA LYS A 113 31.70 47.65 23.17
C LYS A 113 32.31 48.88 22.46
N PRO A 114 31.53 49.94 22.16
CA PRO A 114 32.09 51.21 21.74
C PRO A 114 33.21 51.57 22.70
N VAL A 115 34.43 51.69 22.16
CA VAL A 115 35.67 51.70 22.92
C VAL A 115 35.69 52.91 23.85
N ASP A 116 35.62 52.64 25.14
CA ASP A 116 36.41 53.30 26.16
C ASP A 116 36.82 52.21 27.17
N VAL A 117 38.12 52.20 27.48
CA VAL A 117 38.90 51.28 28.35
C VAL A 117 38.05 50.53 29.38
N PRO A 118 38.24 49.21 29.60
CA PRO A 118 37.56 48.47 30.67
C PRO A 118 38.06 48.99 32.01
N THR A 119 37.40 50.04 32.50
CA THR A 119 37.36 50.33 33.92
C THR A 119 36.63 49.14 34.56
N PRO A 120 37.11 48.60 35.71
CA PRO A 120 36.28 47.70 36.50
C PRO A 120 34.90 48.37 36.62
N PHE A 121 33.82 47.64 36.36
CA PHE A 121 32.48 48.24 36.34
C PHE A 121 32.19 48.76 37.75
N ILE A 122 32.41 50.06 37.98
CA ILE A 122 32.27 50.71 39.28
C ILE A 122 30.80 51.07 39.44
N CYS A 123 30.20 50.67 40.56
CA CYS A 123 28.79 50.92 40.79
C CYS A 123 28.50 52.42 40.91
N PRO A 124 27.45 52.94 40.25
CA PRO A 124 27.15 54.37 40.30
C PRO A 124 26.90 54.81 41.74
N GLY A 125 27.82 55.62 42.28
CA GLY A 125 27.72 56.20 43.63
C GLY A 125 28.61 55.57 44.70
N THR A 126 29.28 54.43 44.47
CA THR A 126 30.08 53.75 45.52
C THR A 126 31.59 53.84 45.30
N GLY A 127 32.08 53.95 44.06
CA GLY A 127 33.53 53.90 43.80
C GLY A 127 34.14 52.51 43.90
N GLU A 128 33.33 51.49 44.20
CA GLU A 128 33.74 50.09 44.35
C GLU A 128 33.37 49.26 43.11
N PRO A 129 34.10 48.18 42.82
CA PRO A 129 33.70 47.21 41.80
C PRO A 129 32.29 46.74 42.11
N CYS A 130 31.40 46.79 41.13
CA CYS A 130 30.05 46.30 41.30
C CYS A 130 30.07 44.85 41.77
N GLU A 131 29.28 44.60 42.79
CA GLU A 131 28.98 43.26 43.24
C GLU A 131 28.32 42.51 42.06
N ASP A 132 28.94 41.42 41.62
CA ASP A 132 28.36 40.50 40.63
C ASP A 132 27.25 39.70 41.33
N SER A 133 26.14 40.37 41.63
CA SER A 133 25.05 39.86 42.45
C SER A 133 24.44 38.56 41.90
N TYR A 134 24.63 38.29 40.62
CA TYR A 134 24.15 37.09 39.93
C TYR A 134 25.29 36.13 39.52
N GLY A 135 26.54 36.48 39.78
CA GLY A 135 27.71 35.64 39.50
C GLY A 135 27.98 35.41 38.01
N HIS A 136 27.54 36.29 37.12
CA HIS A 136 27.67 36.12 35.66
C HIS A 136 29.12 36.10 35.16
N LEU A 137 30.04 36.71 35.90
CA LEU A 137 31.46 36.80 35.56
C LEU A 137 32.28 35.68 36.22
N THR A 138 31.76 35.05 37.27
CA THR A 138 32.45 34.02 38.05
C THR A 138 31.88 32.61 37.87
N ASN A 139 30.61 32.49 37.45
CA ASN A 139 29.90 31.23 37.29
C ASN A 139 29.52 30.97 35.84
N ALA A 140 29.44 29.68 35.47
CA ALA A 140 29.04 29.26 34.15
C ALA A 140 27.54 29.49 34.00
N GLN A 141 27.14 30.06 32.87
CA GLN A 141 25.74 30.34 32.58
C GLN A 141 25.20 29.20 31.73
N LEU A 142 24.30 28.40 32.29
CA LEU A 142 23.63 27.30 31.59
C LEU A 142 22.27 27.78 31.09
N LEU A 143 22.00 27.56 29.81
CA LEU A 143 20.71 27.75 29.18
C LEU A 143 20.23 26.41 28.62
N ALA A 144 19.22 25.83 29.27
CA ALA A 144 18.51 24.68 28.71
C ALA A 144 17.66 25.14 27.52
N LEU A 145 17.71 24.38 26.43
CA LEU A 145 16.95 24.61 25.21
C LEU A 145 15.81 23.58 25.14
N SER A 146 14.57 24.07 25.05
CA SER A 146 13.38 23.26 24.79
C SER A 146 12.61 23.78 23.57
N GLU A 147 11.94 22.86 22.88
CA GLU A 147 11.00 23.14 21.79
C GLU A 147 9.59 23.20 22.39
N LEU A 148 8.90 24.33 22.23
CA LEU A 148 7.54 24.54 22.77
C LEU A 148 6.48 24.23 21.70
N PHE A 149 5.55 23.33 22.03
CA PHE A 149 4.41 22.97 21.18
C PHE A 149 3.11 23.67 21.63
N PRO A 150 2.06 23.72 20.78
CA PRO A 150 0.85 24.50 21.03
C PRO A 150 0.07 24.16 22.31
N ASP A 151 0.24 22.96 22.86
CA ASP A 151 -0.37 22.47 24.10
C ASP A 151 0.46 22.79 25.36
N GLY A 152 1.58 23.51 25.20
CA GLY A 152 2.52 23.79 26.28
C GLY A 152 3.50 22.65 26.56
N LEU A 153 3.51 21.59 25.72
CA LEU A 153 4.53 20.56 25.79
C LEU A 153 5.89 21.17 25.42
N GLU A 154 6.85 20.99 26.32
CA GLU A 154 8.25 21.35 26.10
C GLU A 154 9.07 20.08 25.87
N VAL A 155 9.70 19.97 24.71
CA VAL A 155 10.57 18.84 24.37
C VAL A 155 12.03 19.30 24.43
N PRO A 156 12.90 18.67 25.24
CA PRO A 156 14.28 19.11 25.36
C PRO A 156 15.05 18.94 24.04
N ILE A 157 15.82 19.96 23.68
CA ILE A 157 16.71 19.96 22.51
C ILE A 157 18.15 19.75 22.97
N GLY A 158 18.54 20.35 24.10
CA GLY A 158 19.92 20.37 24.57
C GLY A 158 20.20 21.53 25.51
N ASP A 159 21.48 21.83 25.72
CA ASP A 159 21.94 22.87 26.63
C ASP A 159 23.04 23.73 25.97
N VAL A 160 23.11 24.99 26.36
CA VAL A 160 24.21 25.89 26.01
C VAL A 160 24.82 26.43 27.30
N THR A 161 26.12 26.23 27.47
CA THR A 161 26.88 26.78 28.57
C THR A 161 27.76 27.91 28.06
N PHE A 162 27.74 29.05 28.75
CA PHE A 162 28.61 30.18 28.50
C PHE A 162 29.52 30.45 29.70
N GLU A 163 30.82 30.54 29.45
CA GLU A 163 31.87 30.78 30.44
C GLU A 163 32.66 32.03 30.06
N SER A 164 32.32 33.18 30.66
CA SER A 164 32.84 34.50 30.24
C SER A 164 34.36 34.67 30.40
N TRP A 165 35.01 33.79 31.16
CA TRP A 165 36.46 33.82 31.42
C TRP A 165 37.28 32.96 30.45
N LYS A 166 36.66 32.22 29.52
CA LYS A 166 37.37 31.44 28.50
C LYS A 166 37.50 32.20 27.18
N GLU A 167 38.59 31.93 26.46
CA GLU A 167 38.81 32.45 25.10
C GLU A 167 37.75 31.94 24.12
N ASN A 168 37.38 30.66 24.25
CA ASN A 168 36.26 30.05 23.55
C ASN A 168 35.15 29.74 24.56
N PRO A 169 34.20 30.65 24.77
CA PRO A 169 33.37 30.63 25.96
C PRO A 169 32.14 29.72 25.84
N TRP A 170 31.90 29.09 24.70
CA TRP A 170 30.68 28.32 24.46
C TRP A 170 30.91 26.82 24.54
N THR A 171 30.02 26.14 25.25
CA THR A 171 29.83 24.69 25.16
C THR A 171 28.38 24.44 24.75
N THR A 172 28.16 23.64 23.72
CA THR A 172 26.82 23.28 23.24
C THR A 172 26.64 21.77 23.31
N LEU A 173 25.55 21.37 23.94
CA LEU A 173 25.07 20.00 23.96
C LEU A 173 23.76 19.98 23.20
N GLN A 174 23.69 19.20 22.12
CA GLN A 174 22.48 18.92 21.37
C GLN A 174 22.18 17.43 21.55
N HIS A 175 21.03 17.11 22.14
CA HIS A 175 20.63 15.73 22.34
C HIS A 175 20.27 15.06 21.00
N PRO A 176 20.61 13.77 20.82
CA PRO A 176 20.02 12.99 19.73
C PRO A 176 18.51 12.89 19.94
N ARG A 177 17.76 12.86 18.84
CA ARG A 177 16.29 12.81 18.88
C ARG A 177 15.79 11.75 17.91
N ASP A 178 14.82 10.98 18.36
CA ASP A 178 14.14 9.95 17.58
C ASP A 178 12.73 10.44 17.26
N TYR A 179 12.42 10.67 16.00
CA TYR A 179 11.10 11.06 15.54
C TYR A 179 10.34 9.80 15.11
N HIS A 180 9.28 9.49 15.84
CA HIS A 180 8.42 8.36 15.58
C HIS A 180 7.10 8.85 14.98
N VAL A 181 6.77 8.38 13.79
CA VAL A 181 5.43 8.55 13.20
C VAL A 181 4.80 7.18 13.11
N THR A 182 3.73 6.96 13.87
CA THR A 182 2.92 5.75 13.77
C THR A 182 1.64 6.09 13.02
N THR A 183 1.36 5.36 11.94
CA THR A 183 0.15 5.48 11.15
C THR A 183 -0.64 4.18 11.26
N VAL A 184 -1.88 4.25 11.75
CA VAL A 184 -2.82 3.13 11.75
C VAL A 184 -3.78 3.31 10.58
N LEU A 185 -3.88 2.28 9.74
CA LEU A 185 -4.84 2.23 8.64
C LEU A 185 -6.06 1.42 9.09
N GLY A 186 -7.21 2.06 9.21
CA GLY A 186 -8.51 1.43 9.34
C GLY A 186 -9.20 1.28 7.98
N GLN A 187 -10.10 0.31 7.85
CA GLN A 187 -10.96 0.16 6.67
C GLN A 187 -12.38 -0.25 7.08
N ASP A 188 -13.39 0.39 6.52
CA ASP A 188 -14.81 0.03 6.73
C ASP A 188 -15.29 -1.07 5.77
N GLU A 189 -16.56 -1.46 5.94
CA GLU A 189 -17.21 -2.48 5.10
C GLU A 189 -17.31 -2.07 3.62
N ASP A 190 -17.36 -0.76 3.34
CA ASP A 190 -17.41 -0.20 1.98
C ASP A 190 -16.01 -0.13 1.32
N GLY A 191 -14.97 -0.50 2.07
CA GLY A 191 -13.58 -0.49 1.63
C GLY A 191 -12.89 0.88 1.73
N ARG A 192 -13.51 1.88 2.37
CA ARG A 192 -12.91 3.21 2.58
C ARG A 192 -11.85 3.12 3.67
N HIS A 193 -10.72 3.77 3.44
CA HIS A 193 -9.64 3.78 4.41
C HIS A 193 -9.69 5.02 5.32
N TYR A 194 -9.33 4.80 6.58
CA TYR A 194 -9.16 5.83 7.60
C TYR A 194 -7.71 5.76 8.09
N THR A 195 -7.06 6.90 8.28
CA THR A 195 -5.69 6.94 8.79
C THR A 195 -5.62 7.69 10.11
N TYR A 196 -5.07 7.03 11.13
CA TYR A 196 -4.75 7.64 12.41
C TYR A 196 -3.24 7.84 12.51
N HIS A 197 -2.81 9.04 12.86
CA HIS A 197 -1.39 9.34 13.03
C HIS A 197 -1.09 9.69 14.48
N LYS A 198 0.01 9.12 15.00
CA LYS A 198 0.62 9.50 16.28
C LYS A 198 2.06 9.93 16.00
N PHE A 199 2.40 11.14 16.45
CA PHE A 199 3.75 11.68 16.32
C PHE A 199 4.39 11.78 17.70
N GLU A 200 5.58 11.20 17.85
CA GLU A 200 6.33 11.21 19.12
C GLU A 200 7.78 11.60 18.87
N ILE A 201 8.35 12.35 19.81
CA ILE A 201 9.77 12.71 19.82
C ILE A 201 10.43 12.04 21.03
N GLY A 202 11.39 11.16 20.77
CA GLY A 202 12.22 10.51 21.75
C GLY A 202 13.48 11.33 22.04
N VAL A 203 13.71 11.73 23.28
CA VAL A 203 14.93 12.45 23.71
C VAL A 203 15.39 11.87 25.03
N ALA A 204 16.68 11.55 25.15
CA ALA A 204 17.28 10.99 26.38
C ALA A 204 16.56 9.75 26.96
N GLY A 205 15.88 8.97 26.10
CA GLY A 205 15.13 7.77 26.50
C GLY A 205 13.67 8.01 26.89
N GLU A 206 13.22 9.27 26.92
CA GLU A 206 11.82 9.64 27.15
C GLU A 206 11.12 9.93 25.83
N ARG A 207 9.84 9.56 25.71
CA ARG A 207 9.01 9.84 24.52
C ARG A 207 7.97 10.89 24.84
N HIS A 208 7.89 11.91 24.00
CA HIS A 208 6.92 12.99 24.10
C HIS A 208 5.94 12.91 22.93
N THR A 209 4.66 12.69 23.20
CA THR A 209 3.61 12.71 22.15
C THR A 209 3.29 14.15 21.78
N VAL A 210 3.49 14.51 20.52
CA VAL A 210 3.25 15.85 20.00
C VAL A 210 1.89 15.90 19.30
N PRO A 211 1.03 16.89 19.61
CA PRO A 211 -0.28 17.00 18.98
C PRO A 211 -0.15 17.35 17.48
N ILE A 212 -0.87 16.60 16.64
CA ILE A 212 -0.95 16.86 15.20
C ILE A 212 -2.10 17.84 14.96
N THR A 213 -1.79 19.01 14.39
CA THR A 213 -2.78 20.07 14.17
C THR A 213 -3.65 19.84 12.94
N ASN A 214 -3.12 19.17 11.93
CA ASN A 214 -3.87 18.79 10.73
C ASN A 214 -3.32 17.47 10.18
N SER A 215 -4.23 16.60 9.75
CA SER A 215 -3.93 15.39 9.00
C SER A 215 -5.07 15.15 8.03
N GLU A 216 -4.74 15.07 6.75
CA GLU A 216 -5.71 14.85 5.69
C GLU A 216 -5.26 13.63 4.87
N PHE A 217 -6.18 12.69 4.70
CA PHE A 217 -6.00 11.53 3.85
C PHE A 217 -7.06 11.58 2.76
N ILE A 218 -6.61 11.81 1.53
CA ILE A 218 -7.47 11.82 0.35
C ILE A 218 -7.14 10.57 -0.45
N GLU A 219 -8.12 9.68 -0.55
CA GLU A 219 -8.04 8.50 -1.39
C GLU A 219 -8.91 8.69 -2.63
N GLU A 220 -8.32 8.39 -3.79
CA GLU A 220 -9.09 8.29 -5.03
C GLU A 220 -9.89 7.00 -5.00
N TYR A 221 -11.22 7.12 -5.10
CA TYR A 221 -12.07 5.94 -5.17
C TYR A 221 -11.80 5.20 -6.49
N PRO A 222 -11.47 3.89 -6.46
CA PRO A 222 -11.09 3.18 -7.67
C PRO A 222 -12.26 3.16 -8.66
N GLU A 223 -12.05 3.75 -9.83
CA GLU A 223 -13.03 3.72 -10.90
C GLU A 223 -13.07 2.33 -11.56
N PRO A 224 -14.28 1.82 -11.88
CA PRO A 224 -14.41 0.56 -12.60
C PRO A 224 -13.65 0.59 -13.93
N SER A 225 -12.75 -0.37 -14.13
CA SER A 225 -11.93 -0.44 -15.34
C SER A 225 -11.95 -1.84 -15.96
N PHE A 226 -11.67 -1.90 -17.26
CA PHE A 226 -11.60 -3.16 -17.99
C PHE A 226 -10.20 -3.79 -17.83
N HIS A 227 -10.17 -5.04 -17.36
CA HIS A 227 -8.96 -5.82 -17.23
C HIS A 227 -8.86 -6.83 -18.39
N TRP A 228 -8.03 -6.50 -19.37
CA TRP A 228 -7.77 -7.33 -20.57
C TRP A 228 -7.06 -8.65 -20.28
N TRP A 229 -6.51 -8.83 -19.08
CA TRP A 229 -5.95 -10.10 -18.64
C TRP A 229 -6.16 -10.27 -17.14
N ASN A 230 -7.20 -11.02 -16.80
CA ASN A 230 -7.55 -11.46 -15.45
C ASN A 230 -8.09 -12.89 -15.52
N PRO A 231 -7.22 -13.89 -15.77
CA PRO A 231 -7.62 -15.27 -15.95
C PRO A 231 -8.29 -15.80 -14.69
N ARG A 232 -9.49 -16.36 -14.85
CA ARG A 232 -10.30 -16.93 -13.77
C ARG A 232 -10.76 -18.31 -14.15
N VAL A 233 -10.69 -19.23 -13.20
CA VAL A 233 -11.23 -20.57 -13.34
C VAL A 233 -12.43 -20.69 -12.42
N GLY A 234 -13.54 -21.17 -12.95
CA GLY A 234 -14.77 -21.32 -12.17
C GLY A 234 -15.43 -22.67 -12.42
N ILE A 235 -16.13 -23.16 -11.41
CA ILE A 235 -16.99 -24.34 -11.51
C ILE A 235 -18.42 -23.85 -11.38
N GLY A 236 -19.32 -24.40 -12.19
CA GLY A 236 -20.71 -24.00 -12.14
C GLY A 236 -21.66 -25.00 -12.75
N VAL A 237 -22.89 -24.54 -12.91
CA VAL A 237 -23.95 -25.25 -13.61
C VAL A 237 -24.58 -24.31 -14.63
N TYR A 238 -24.75 -24.83 -15.83
CA TYR A 238 -25.52 -24.21 -16.89
C TYR A 238 -26.88 -24.90 -16.98
N GLY A 239 -27.95 -24.13 -17.09
CA GLY A 239 -29.31 -24.60 -17.30
C GLY A 239 -30.00 -23.84 -18.42
N GLY A 240 -30.67 -24.53 -19.32
CA GLY A 240 -31.27 -23.90 -20.49
C GLY A 240 -32.17 -24.80 -21.32
N VAL A 241 -32.43 -24.32 -22.54
CA VAL A 241 -33.18 -25.03 -23.57
C VAL A 241 -32.22 -25.43 -24.68
N GLY A 242 -32.17 -26.72 -24.98
CA GLY A 242 -31.44 -27.31 -26.09
C GLY A 242 -32.32 -27.49 -27.32
N PHE A 243 -31.71 -27.34 -28.49
CA PHE A 243 -32.28 -27.57 -29.81
C PHE A 243 -31.49 -28.67 -30.49
N ASN A 244 -32.16 -29.78 -30.81
CA ASN A 244 -31.55 -30.84 -31.60
C ASN A 244 -31.47 -30.40 -33.06
N THR A 245 -30.25 -30.30 -33.60
CA THR A 245 -30.00 -29.83 -34.97
C THR A 245 -30.11 -30.95 -36.01
N SER A 246 -30.15 -32.21 -35.58
CA SER A 246 -30.30 -33.40 -36.43
C SER A 246 -31.30 -34.40 -35.80
N PRO A 247 -32.58 -34.02 -35.61
CA PRO A 247 -33.55 -34.86 -34.94
C PRO A 247 -33.87 -36.11 -35.76
N LEU A 248 -33.85 -37.28 -35.12
CA LEU A 248 -34.49 -38.47 -35.66
C LEU A 248 -36.03 -38.29 -35.65
N PRO A 249 -36.80 -39.03 -36.49
CA PRO A 249 -38.26 -38.84 -36.63
C PRO A 249 -39.07 -38.92 -35.32
N ASP A 250 -38.53 -39.60 -34.31
CA ASP A 250 -39.18 -39.82 -33.00
C ASP A 250 -38.53 -39.00 -31.86
N GLU A 251 -37.59 -38.09 -32.16
CA GLU A 251 -36.91 -37.29 -31.15
C GLU A 251 -37.47 -35.87 -31.04
N SER A 252 -37.60 -35.38 -29.81
CA SER A 252 -38.02 -34.02 -29.53
C SER A 252 -36.98 -33.01 -30.03
N VAL A 253 -37.43 -32.04 -30.82
CA VAL A 253 -36.61 -30.92 -31.32
C VAL A 253 -36.15 -30.00 -30.18
N VAL A 254 -36.92 -29.94 -29.09
CA VAL A 254 -36.66 -29.11 -27.92
C VAL A 254 -36.41 -30.00 -26.70
N LEU A 255 -35.28 -29.78 -26.04
CA LEU A 255 -34.84 -30.53 -24.87
C LEU A 255 -34.46 -29.56 -23.74
N GLY A 256 -34.51 -30.02 -22.49
CA GLY A 256 -33.83 -29.31 -21.41
C GLY A 256 -32.32 -29.52 -21.54
N ALA A 257 -31.52 -28.54 -21.13
CA ALA A 257 -30.07 -28.67 -21.02
C ALA A 257 -29.66 -28.35 -19.59
N VAL A 258 -28.92 -29.25 -18.95
CA VAL A 258 -28.35 -29.02 -17.62
C VAL A 258 -26.95 -29.60 -17.60
N SER A 259 -25.94 -28.75 -17.49
CA SER A 259 -24.54 -29.17 -17.56
C SER A 259 -23.74 -28.57 -16.41
N PRO A 260 -23.24 -29.36 -15.44
CA PRO A 260 -22.12 -28.93 -14.61
C PRO A 260 -20.91 -28.64 -15.52
N THR A 261 -20.23 -27.52 -15.30
CA THR A 261 -19.12 -27.05 -16.13
C THR A 261 -17.92 -26.61 -15.30
N VAL A 262 -16.73 -26.86 -15.84
CA VAL A 262 -15.49 -26.17 -15.47
C VAL A 262 -15.22 -25.14 -16.54
N SER A 263 -14.91 -23.92 -16.15
CA SER A 263 -14.85 -22.78 -17.05
C SER A 263 -13.65 -21.89 -16.82
N PHE A 264 -13.26 -21.16 -17.85
CA PHE A 264 -12.16 -20.22 -17.87
C PHE A 264 -12.60 -18.90 -18.47
N SER A 265 -12.24 -17.78 -17.85
CA SER A 265 -12.53 -16.42 -18.33
C SER A 265 -11.26 -15.58 -18.31
N PRO A 266 -10.79 -15.02 -19.45
CA PRO A 266 -9.58 -14.22 -19.48
C PRO A 266 -9.80 -12.73 -19.15
N PHE A 267 -11.05 -12.25 -19.23
CA PHE A 267 -11.37 -10.83 -19.12
C PHE A 267 -12.33 -10.56 -17.97
N SER A 268 -12.19 -9.40 -17.36
CA SER A 268 -13.10 -8.93 -16.33
C SER A 268 -13.24 -7.42 -16.33
N TYR A 269 -14.30 -6.89 -15.75
CA TYR A 269 -14.50 -5.46 -15.51
C TYR A 269 -14.95 -5.26 -14.07
N GLY A 270 -14.36 -4.27 -13.40
CA GLY A 270 -14.77 -3.85 -12.07
C GLY A 270 -13.74 -2.95 -11.43
N LYS A 271 -13.95 -2.60 -10.16
CA LYS A 271 -13.03 -1.73 -9.39
C LYS A 271 -11.70 -2.43 -9.10
N THR A 272 -11.72 -3.74 -8.89
CA THR A 272 -10.52 -4.54 -8.60
C THR A 272 -10.48 -5.82 -9.45
N LYS A 273 -9.26 -6.34 -9.66
CA LYS A 273 -9.08 -7.65 -10.29
C LYS A 273 -9.57 -8.82 -9.42
N VAL A 274 -9.66 -8.63 -8.11
CA VAL A 274 -9.98 -9.69 -7.13
C VAL A 274 -11.50 -9.93 -7.05
N LYS A 275 -12.30 -8.86 -7.07
CA LYS A 275 -13.76 -8.92 -7.08
C LYS A 275 -14.30 -8.08 -8.24
N PRO A 276 -14.20 -8.57 -9.49
CA PRO A 276 -14.75 -7.85 -10.63
C PRO A 276 -16.27 -7.94 -10.60
N ASP A 277 -16.92 -6.90 -11.11
CA ASP A 277 -18.37 -6.84 -11.25
C ASP A 277 -18.84 -7.72 -12.41
N TRP A 278 -18.01 -7.84 -13.45
CA TRP A 278 -18.29 -8.63 -14.65
C TRP A 278 -17.10 -9.48 -15.06
N VAL A 279 -17.39 -10.63 -15.65
CA VAL A 279 -16.43 -11.49 -16.34
C VAL A 279 -16.91 -11.73 -17.77
N PHE A 280 -16.00 -11.77 -18.74
CA PHE A 280 -16.35 -11.85 -20.16
C PHE A 280 -15.64 -12.99 -20.88
N ALA A 281 -16.28 -13.46 -21.96
CA ALA A 281 -15.77 -14.52 -22.83
C ALA A 281 -15.40 -15.79 -22.05
N ARG A 282 -16.26 -16.18 -21.12
CA ARG A 282 -16.06 -17.39 -20.33
C ARG A 282 -16.32 -18.61 -21.20
N VAL A 283 -15.32 -19.48 -21.33
CA VAL A 283 -15.42 -20.75 -22.05
C VAL A 283 -15.48 -21.89 -21.04
N GLY A 284 -16.43 -22.79 -21.20
CA GLY A 284 -16.65 -23.90 -20.28
C GLY A 284 -16.72 -25.25 -20.99
N VAL A 285 -16.24 -26.29 -20.30
CA VAL A 285 -16.41 -27.69 -20.70
C VAL A 285 -17.12 -28.40 -19.56
N GLY A 286 -18.12 -29.22 -19.91
CA GLY A 286 -18.97 -29.89 -18.96
C GLY A 286 -19.58 -31.16 -19.54
N TYR A 287 -20.57 -31.68 -18.82
CA TYR A 287 -21.30 -32.88 -19.22
C TYR A 287 -22.80 -32.59 -19.11
N ASP A 288 -23.54 -32.66 -20.22
CA ASP A 288 -24.99 -32.46 -20.22
C ASP A 288 -25.67 -33.68 -19.60
N LEU A 289 -26.39 -33.48 -18.50
CA LEU A 289 -27.05 -34.55 -17.76
C LEU A 289 -28.32 -35.07 -18.46
N VAL A 290 -28.91 -34.27 -19.34
CA VAL A 290 -30.11 -34.64 -20.10
C VAL A 290 -29.70 -35.39 -21.36
N GLN A 291 -28.75 -34.85 -22.11
CA GLN A 291 -28.27 -35.41 -23.37
C GLN A 291 -27.19 -36.48 -23.19
N ARG A 292 -26.59 -36.56 -22.00
CA ARG A 292 -25.53 -37.54 -21.63
C ARG A 292 -24.27 -37.43 -22.51
N SER A 293 -23.98 -36.22 -22.97
CA SER A 293 -22.91 -35.88 -23.91
C SER A 293 -21.94 -34.87 -23.29
N VAL A 294 -20.73 -34.76 -23.84
CA VAL A 294 -19.78 -33.71 -23.44
C VAL A 294 -20.26 -32.40 -24.05
N SER A 295 -20.36 -31.35 -23.23
CA SER A 295 -20.84 -30.03 -23.66
C SER A 295 -19.76 -28.97 -23.55
N PHE A 296 -19.63 -28.15 -24.58
CA PHE A 296 -18.86 -26.91 -24.60
C PHE A 296 -19.83 -25.74 -24.41
N SER A 297 -19.39 -24.69 -23.71
CA SER A 297 -20.22 -23.53 -23.42
C SER A 297 -19.42 -22.24 -23.52
N ILE A 298 -20.10 -21.16 -23.90
CA ILE A 298 -19.55 -19.81 -23.94
C ILE A 298 -20.54 -18.86 -23.25
N ALA A 299 -20.08 -18.13 -22.26
CA ALA A 299 -20.80 -17.03 -21.63
C ALA A 299 -20.13 -15.70 -22.05
N PRO A 300 -20.79 -14.86 -22.85
CA PRO A 300 -20.18 -13.62 -23.34
C PRO A 300 -19.92 -12.62 -22.20
N ALA A 301 -20.83 -12.53 -21.24
CA ALA A 301 -20.74 -11.69 -20.05
C ALA A 301 -21.47 -12.35 -18.90
N MET A 302 -20.91 -12.30 -17.69
CA MET A 302 -21.58 -12.74 -16.46
C MET A 302 -21.38 -11.70 -15.36
N LEU A 303 -22.47 -11.41 -14.65
CA LEU A 303 -22.53 -10.45 -13.55
C LEU A 303 -22.23 -11.15 -12.21
N ASN A 304 -21.37 -10.55 -11.40
CA ASN A 304 -21.06 -11.01 -10.05
C ASN A 304 -22.25 -10.74 -9.10
N LEU A 305 -22.81 -11.77 -8.51
CA LEU A 305 -23.86 -11.67 -7.49
C LEU A 305 -23.33 -11.20 -6.14
N GLY A 306 -22.03 -11.35 -5.90
CA GLY A 306 -21.37 -10.94 -4.67
C GLY A 306 -21.29 -9.43 -4.47
N THR A 307 -21.74 -8.62 -5.44
CA THR A 307 -21.91 -7.16 -5.25
C THR A 307 -23.11 -6.82 -4.39
N GLU A 308 -24.12 -7.70 -4.33
CA GLU A 308 -25.37 -7.49 -3.59
C GLU A 308 -25.48 -8.43 -2.37
N ILE A 309 -24.72 -9.53 -2.35
CA ILE A 309 -24.84 -10.59 -1.35
C ILE A 309 -23.45 -11.02 -0.86
N ASP A 310 -23.07 -10.58 0.35
CA ASP A 310 -21.71 -10.75 0.87
C ASP A 310 -21.26 -12.20 1.09
N PHE A 311 -22.19 -13.14 1.29
CA PHE A 311 -21.85 -14.56 1.47
C PHE A 311 -21.54 -15.28 0.15
N VAL A 312 -21.92 -14.71 -1.01
CA VAL A 312 -21.74 -15.31 -2.33
C VAL A 312 -20.66 -14.56 -3.10
N GLN A 313 -19.45 -14.55 -2.55
CA GLN A 313 -18.30 -13.93 -3.21
C GLN A 313 -17.93 -14.73 -4.47
N SER A 314 -17.57 -14.02 -5.54
CA SER A 314 -17.08 -14.62 -6.78
C SER A 314 -18.06 -15.58 -7.47
N THR A 315 -19.36 -15.41 -7.29
CA THR A 315 -20.37 -16.16 -8.05
C THR A 315 -21.02 -15.28 -9.10
N TYR A 316 -21.03 -15.78 -10.32
CA TYR A 316 -21.45 -15.07 -11.50
C TYR A 316 -22.67 -15.71 -12.12
N ILE A 317 -23.58 -14.89 -12.60
CA ILE A 317 -24.75 -15.30 -13.37
C ILE A 317 -24.74 -14.62 -14.73
N GLY A 318 -25.09 -15.34 -15.79
CA GLY A 318 -25.18 -14.73 -17.11
C GLY A 318 -25.73 -15.66 -18.18
N PRO A 319 -26.04 -15.12 -19.37
CA PRO A 319 -26.44 -15.92 -20.50
C PRO A 319 -25.31 -16.84 -20.96
N VAL A 320 -25.66 -18.04 -21.38
CA VAL A 320 -24.74 -19.06 -21.87
C VAL A 320 -25.27 -19.66 -23.16
N VAL A 321 -24.38 -19.86 -24.12
CA VAL A 321 -24.63 -20.64 -25.33
C VAL A 321 -23.77 -21.90 -25.27
N GLY A 322 -24.40 -23.06 -25.37
CA GLY A 322 -23.75 -24.37 -25.34
C GLY A 322 -23.85 -25.11 -26.67
N ALA A 323 -22.90 -26.00 -26.92
CA ALA A 323 -22.98 -27.02 -27.96
C ALA A 323 -22.41 -28.32 -27.41
N ASP A 324 -23.03 -29.45 -27.74
CA ASP A 324 -22.55 -30.76 -27.32
C ASP A 324 -21.87 -31.55 -28.45
N THR A 325 -21.31 -32.71 -28.11
CA THR A 325 -20.66 -33.60 -29.08
C THR A 325 -21.62 -34.24 -30.08
N ASP A 326 -22.92 -34.21 -29.79
CA ASP A 326 -23.96 -34.79 -30.64
C ASP A 326 -24.54 -33.74 -31.61
N GLY A 327 -24.03 -32.51 -31.56
CA GLY A 327 -24.40 -31.40 -32.45
C GLY A 327 -25.61 -30.60 -31.97
N ASN A 328 -26.10 -30.84 -30.76
CA ASN A 328 -27.16 -30.06 -30.15
C ASN A 328 -26.62 -28.69 -29.73
N VAL A 329 -27.42 -27.65 -29.95
CA VAL A 329 -27.11 -26.28 -29.53
C VAL A 329 -28.07 -25.89 -28.42
N SER A 330 -27.58 -25.26 -27.36
CA SER A 330 -28.40 -24.87 -26.23
C SER A 330 -28.18 -23.42 -25.83
N VAL A 331 -29.22 -22.77 -25.33
CA VAL A 331 -29.17 -21.40 -24.84
C VAL A 331 -29.85 -21.35 -23.47
N GLY A 332 -29.26 -20.63 -22.53
CA GLY A 332 -29.82 -20.51 -21.19
C GLY A 332 -29.00 -19.61 -20.29
N MET A 333 -29.01 -19.93 -19.00
CA MET A 333 -28.34 -19.18 -17.94
C MET A 333 -27.31 -20.08 -17.26
N GLY A 334 -26.14 -19.52 -16.97
CA GLY A 334 -25.11 -20.17 -16.17
C GLY A 334 -24.99 -19.52 -14.80
N LEU A 335 -24.77 -20.33 -13.78
CA LEU A 335 -24.33 -19.92 -12.45
C LEU A 335 -22.97 -20.55 -12.19
N THR A 336 -21.95 -19.73 -11.94
CA THR A 336 -20.57 -20.21 -11.80
C THR A 336 -19.85 -19.52 -10.66
N THR A 337 -19.09 -20.25 -9.86
CA THR A 337 -18.27 -19.71 -8.78
C THR A 337 -16.79 -19.83 -9.15
N ASP A 338 -16.05 -18.72 -9.03
CA ASP A 338 -14.61 -18.65 -9.34
C ASP A 338 -13.75 -18.90 -8.10
N PHE A 339 -12.53 -19.40 -8.34
CA PHE A 339 -11.50 -19.66 -7.32
C PHE A 339 -10.21 -18.88 -7.60
#